data_AF-A0A1G6V2A5-F1
#
_entry.id   AF-A0A1G6V2A5-F1
#
_cell.length_a   1.000
_cell.length_b   1.000
_cell.length_c   1.000
_cell.angle_alpha   90.00
_cell.angle_beta   90.00
_cell.angle_gamma   90.00
#
_symmetry.space_group_name_H-M   'P 1'
#
loop_
_entity.id
_entity.type
_entity.pdbx_description
1 polymer ?
#
loop_
_entity_poly.entity_id
_entity_poly.type
_entity_poly.pdbx_seq_one_letter_code
_entity_poly.pdbx_strand_id
1 'polypeptide(L)'
;MRYLTAGESHGKQLTTIVEGVPSYLPLTAADINASLLERQKGHGRGKRMQIEKDLVDIVGGVRHGYTLGSPIALVIHNDDFKHWIDVMGEDPVEDPQAVRRIVTRPRPGHADLNGALKYGHRDMRNVLERSSARETAARVAAGAVAKKLLAELDIHLVGYTKEIAGIKAVEFPEYTYEERDSISKASSVRCLDPEAAEQMTEAIDQAKKDGDSIGGVVEVYVEGLPAGIGSYVHYDRKLDGRIAGAVASINAFKGVEFGIGFEAARLPGSQVHDEIAWDKEKGYYRKTNRLGGLEGGMTTGMPLIIKGVMKPIPTLYKPLQSVDIETKEPFNASIERSDSCAVPAAALVMEHVVAFEIAKAILEQFPHDQFPKLKEAIENYREEIRVF
;
A
#
# COMPACT_ATOMS: atom_id res chain seq x y z
N MET A 1 -12.85 -2.75 12.56
CA MET A 1 -12.60 -3.29 11.20
C MET A 1 -11.27 -4.06 11.14
N ARG A 2 -11.23 -5.18 10.41
CA ARG A 2 -10.02 -6.00 10.14
C ARG A 2 -10.15 -6.72 8.80
N TYR A 3 -9.05 -7.26 8.28
CA TYR A 3 -9.08 -8.08 7.07
C TYR A 3 -8.06 -9.20 7.10
N LEU A 4 -8.29 -10.22 6.28
CA LEU A 4 -7.35 -11.30 6.00
C LEU A 4 -7.22 -11.45 4.48
N THR A 5 -6.01 -11.72 4.00
CA THR A 5 -5.73 -12.04 2.61
C THR A 5 -5.25 -13.47 2.48
N ALA A 6 -5.62 -14.14 1.40
CA ALA A 6 -5.20 -15.50 1.06
C ALA A 6 -4.92 -15.60 -0.43
N GLY A 7 -4.12 -16.60 -0.80
CA GLY A 7 -3.75 -16.91 -2.18
C GLY A 7 -2.28 -16.65 -2.50
N GLU A 8 -1.83 -17.40 -3.50
CA GLU A 8 -0.47 -17.49 -4.00
C GLU A 8 -0.33 -16.74 -5.34
N SER A 9 0.89 -16.29 -5.66
CA SER A 9 1.19 -15.51 -6.85
C SER A 9 0.81 -16.20 -8.16
N HIS A 10 0.91 -17.52 -8.19
CA HIS A 10 0.52 -18.38 -9.30
C HIS A 10 -0.51 -19.44 -8.90
N GLY A 11 -1.20 -19.25 -7.76
CA GLY A 11 -2.38 -20.06 -7.38
C GLY A 11 -3.63 -19.67 -8.17
N LYS A 12 -4.78 -20.28 -7.86
CA LYS A 12 -6.05 -20.07 -8.59
C LYS A 12 -6.58 -18.63 -8.55
N GLN A 13 -6.48 -18.01 -7.39
CA GLN A 13 -7.04 -16.70 -7.10
C GLN A 13 -6.41 -16.11 -5.83
N LEU A 14 -6.63 -14.83 -5.64
CA LEU A 14 -6.50 -14.18 -4.34
C LEU A 14 -7.88 -14.03 -3.70
N THR A 15 -7.94 -14.10 -2.39
CA THR A 15 -9.19 -13.93 -1.63
C THR A 15 -8.96 -13.00 -0.46
N THR A 16 -9.90 -12.08 -0.24
CA THR A 16 -9.86 -11.12 0.86
C THR A 16 -11.18 -11.17 1.62
N ILE A 17 -11.10 -11.26 2.94
CA ILE A 17 -12.25 -11.10 3.83
C ILE A 17 -12.06 -9.80 4.59
N VAL A 18 -12.99 -8.85 4.44
CA VAL A 18 -13.03 -7.60 5.22
C VAL A 18 -14.20 -7.68 6.20
N GLU A 19 -13.93 -7.50 7.49
CA GLU A 19 -14.91 -7.63 8.56
C GLU A 19 -14.99 -6.34 9.40
N GLY A 20 -16.20 -6.00 9.84
CA GLY A 20 -16.49 -4.78 10.59
C GLY A 20 -16.65 -3.53 9.72
N VAL A 21 -17.18 -3.68 8.50
CA VAL A 21 -17.62 -2.58 7.64
C VAL A 21 -19.08 -2.27 8.00
N PRO A 22 -19.48 -1.00 8.22
CA PRO A 22 -20.87 -0.63 8.52
C PRO A 22 -21.84 -1.15 7.47
N SER A 23 -23.09 -1.44 7.84
CA SER A 23 -24.15 -1.67 6.85
C SER A 23 -24.52 -0.36 6.14
N TYR A 24 -25.14 -0.46 4.95
CA TYR A 24 -25.61 0.67 4.14
C TYR A 24 -24.52 1.57 3.54
N LEU A 25 -23.23 1.21 3.61
CA LEU A 25 -22.21 1.85 2.78
C LEU A 25 -22.44 1.46 1.30
N PRO A 26 -22.58 2.42 0.36
CA PRO A 26 -22.64 2.12 -1.06
C PRO A 26 -21.33 1.51 -1.54
N LEU A 27 -21.39 0.36 -2.19
CA LEU A 27 -20.22 -0.36 -2.69
C LEU A 27 -20.55 -1.21 -3.91
N THR A 28 -19.75 -1.04 -4.95
CA THR A 28 -19.83 -1.83 -6.19
C THR A 28 -18.47 -2.42 -6.54
N ALA A 29 -18.45 -3.43 -7.43
CA ALA A 29 -17.21 -3.96 -7.97
C ALA A 29 -16.41 -2.88 -8.74
N ALA A 30 -17.08 -1.90 -9.36
CA ALA A 30 -16.43 -0.83 -10.10
C ALA A 30 -15.57 0.07 -9.18
N ASP A 31 -16.04 0.34 -7.96
CA ASP A 31 -15.30 1.12 -6.96
C ASP A 31 -13.94 0.46 -6.60
N ILE A 32 -13.93 -0.88 -6.56
CA ILE A 32 -12.73 -1.66 -6.25
C ILE A 32 -11.85 -1.85 -7.50
N ASN A 33 -12.47 -2.15 -8.64
CA ASN A 33 -11.78 -2.42 -9.90
C ASN A 33 -10.98 -1.22 -10.40
N ALA A 34 -11.46 0.01 -10.19
CA ALA A 34 -10.68 1.20 -10.51
C ALA A 34 -9.30 1.16 -9.82
N SER A 35 -9.27 0.85 -8.53
CA SER A 35 -8.04 0.76 -7.74
C SER A 35 -7.15 -0.40 -8.15
N LEU A 36 -7.73 -1.57 -8.46
CA LEU A 36 -6.98 -2.73 -8.93
C LEU A 36 -6.31 -2.49 -10.28
N LEU A 37 -7.02 -1.87 -11.22
CA LEU A 37 -6.49 -1.53 -12.54
C LEU A 37 -5.38 -0.47 -12.45
N GLU A 38 -5.54 0.54 -11.59
CA GLU A 38 -4.47 1.51 -11.31
C GLU A 38 -3.20 0.82 -10.77
N ARG A 39 -3.35 -0.22 -9.93
CA ARG A 39 -2.21 -0.97 -9.35
C ARG A 39 -1.39 -1.70 -10.41
N GLN A 40 -1.99 -2.00 -11.55
CA GLN A 40 -1.31 -2.67 -12.66
C GLN A 40 -0.50 -1.69 -13.52
N LYS A 41 -0.77 -0.38 -13.45
CA LYS A 41 -0.05 0.67 -14.18
C LYS A 41 1.33 0.97 -13.56
N GLY A 42 2.10 1.82 -14.24
CA GLY A 42 3.42 2.30 -13.84
C GLY A 42 4.51 1.93 -14.85
N HIS A 43 5.38 2.88 -15.18
CA HIS A 43 6.56 2.61 -16.01
C HIS A 43 7.51 1.65 -15.29
N GLY A 44 8.14 0.74 -16.05
CA GLY A 44 9.03 -0.31 -15.49
C GLY A 44 8.33 -1.59 -15.04
N ARG A 45 6.99 -1.63 -15.02
CA ARG A 45 6.20 -2.83 -14.71
C ARG A 45 6.34 -3.90 -15.80
N GLY A 46 6.37 -5.16 -15.38
CA GLY A 46 6.59 -6.32 -16.24
C GLY A 46 5.38 -6.69 -17.10
N LYS A 47 5.65 -7.46 -18.16
CA LYS A 47 4.66 -7.84 -19.19
C LYS A 47 3.40 -8.51 -18.63
N ARG A 48 3.46 -9.20 -17.49
CA ARG A 48 2.29 -9.86 -16.87
C ARG A 48 1.15 -8.88 -16.61
N MET A 49 1.48 -7.67 -16.17
CA MET A 49 0.49 -6.63 -15.84
C MET A 49 -0.17 -6.01 -17.06
N GLN A 50 0.36 -6.26 -18.26
CA GLN A 50 -0.23 -5.81 -19.53
C GLN A 50 -1.20 -6.85 -20.11
N ILE A 51 -1.17 -8.08 -19.62
CA ILE A 51 -1.93 -9.22 -20.17
C ILE A 51 -3.09 -9.59 -19.23
N GLU A 52 -2.80 -9.70 -17.93
CA GLU A 52 -3.78 -10.05 -16.89
C GLU A 52 -4.49 -8.77 -16.41
N LYS A 53 -5.82 -8.81 -16.25
CA LYS A 53 -6.58 -7.70 -15.67
C LYS A 53 -7.10 -8.10 -14.29
N ASP A 54 -6.65 -7.39 -13.27
CA ASP A 54 -7.09 -7.62 -11.91
C ASP A 54 -8.50 -7.05 -11.76
N LEU A 55 -9.51 -7.92 -11.69
CA LEU A 55 -10.90 -7.57 -11.42
C LEU A 55 -11.40 -8.37 -10.22
N VAL A 56 -12.28 -7.74 -9.44
CA VAL A 56 -12.87 -8.32 -8.24
C VAL A 56 -14.25 -8.90 -8.52
N ASP A 57 -14.50 -10.08 -7.97
CA ASP A 57 -15.82 -10.62 -7.73
C ASP A 57 -16.17 -10.44 -6.24
N ILE A 58 -17.28 -9.74 -5.98
CA ILE A 58 -17.82 -9.60 -4.63
C ILE A 58 -18.76 -10.79 -4.39
N VAL A 59 -18.29 -11.76 -3.61
CA VAL A 59 -18.98 -13.04 -3.38
C VAL A 59 -19.73 -13.10 -2.04
N GLY A 60 -19.65 -12.04 -1.23
CA GLY A 60 -20.38 -11.93 0.03
C GLY A 60 -20.34 -10.52 0.62
N GLY A 61 -21.28 -10.23 1.52
CA GLY A 61 -21.31 -9.00 2.32
C GLY A 61 -21.88 -7.75 1.63
N VAL A 62 -22.23 -7.83 0.34
CA VAL A 62 -22.86 -6.74 -0.42
C VAL A 62 -24.12 -7.25 -1.10
N ARG A 63 -25.20 -6.47 -1.04
CA ARG A 63 -26.47 -6.75 -1.69
C ARG A 63 -27.08 -5.47 -2.23
N HIS A 64 -27.52 -5.49 -3.50
CA HIS A 64 -28.14 -4.34 -4.18
C HIS A 64 -27.29 -3.05 -4.13
N GLY A 65 -25.96 -3.18 -4.17
CA GLY A 65 -25.03 -2.04 -4.15
C GLY A 65 -24.73 -1.49 -2.75
N TYR A 66 -25.17 -2.17 -1.69
CA TYR A 66 -24.91 -1.76 -0.31
C TYR A 66 -24.29 -2.89 0.50
N THR A 67 -23.36 -2.52 1.38
CA THR A 67 -22.81 -3.41 2.40
C THR A 67 -23.88 -3.81 3.42
N LEU A 68 -23.76 -5.04 3.94
CA LEU A 68 -24.74 -5.64 4.85
C LEU A 68 -24.35 -5.58 6.34
N GLY A 69 -23.13 -5.14 6.67
CA GLY A 69 -22.55 -5.30 8.01
C GLY A 69 -21.90 -6.67 8.25
N SER A 70 -22.30 -7.70 7.49
CA SER A 70 -21.63 -9.00 7.47
C SER A 70 -20.25 -8.92 6.78
N PRO A 71 -19.34 -9.90 6.99
CA PRO A 71 -18.06 -9.94 6.29
C PRO A 71 -18.20 -9.83 4.76
N ILE A 72 -17.37 -8.99 4.15
CA ILE A 72 -17.28 -8.83 2.70
C ILE A 72 -16.21 -9.79 2.18
N ALA A 73 -16.60 -10.66 1.26
CA ALA A 73 -15.69 -11.60 0.62
C ALA A 73 -15.41 -11.15 -0.82
N LEU A 74 -14.13 -10.95 -1.12
CA LEU A 74 -13.63 -10.45 -2.40
C LEU A 74 -12.71 -11.51 -3.02
N VAL A 75 -12.92 -11.82 -4.29
CA VAL A 75 -12.11 -12.77 -5.06
C VAL A 75 -11.49 -12.06 -6.26
N ILE A 76 -10.19 -12.28 -6.49
CA ILE A 76 -9.48 -11.82 -7.69
C ILE A 76 -8.87 -13.04 -8.35
N HIS A 77 -9.36 -13.40 -9.54
CA HIS A 77 -8.89 -14.58 -10.25
C HIS A 77 -7.47 -14.37 -10.82
N ASN A 78 -6.69 -15.45 -10.89
CA ASN A 78 -5.39 -15.46 -11.55
C ASN A 78 -5.49 -16.19 -12.90
N ASP A 79 -5.49 -15.45 -14.00
CA ASP A 79 -5.63 -16.02 -15.35
C ASP A 79 -4.43 -16.90 -15.74
N ASP A 80 -3.26 -16.64 -15.14
CA ASP A 80 -2.02 -17.40 -15.39
C ASP A 80 -2.11 -18.82 -14.82
N PHE A 81 -2.99 -19.12 -13.84
CA PHE A 81 -3.05 -20.40 -13.12
C PHE A 81 -3.14 -21.62 -14.06
N LYS A 82 -3.80 -21.49 -15.22
CA LYS A 82 -3.89 -22.55 -16.24
C LYS A 82 -2.53 -23.08 -16.71
N HIS A 83 -1.46 -22.28 -16.57
CA HIS A 83 -0.09 -22.66 -16.92
C HIS A 83 0.73 -23.20 -15.73
N TRP A 84 0.10 -23.27 -14.55
CA TRP A 84 0.73 -23.65 -13.29
C TRP A 84 0.03 -24.81 -12.60
N ILE A 85 -0.96 -25.46 -13.22
CA ILE A 85 -1.71 -26.58 -12.63
C ILE A 85 -0.76 -27.69 -12.13
N ASP A 86 0.19 -28.11 -12.95
CA ASP A 86 1.14 -29.18 -12.59
C ASP A 86 2.17 -28.77 -11.52
N VAL A 87 2.25 -27.48 -11.17
CA VAL A 87 3.24 -26.93 -10.22
C VAL A 87 2.59 -26.46 -8.92
N MET A 88 1.39 -25.89 -9.02
CA MET A 88 0.65 -25.21 -7.95
C MET A 88 -0.70 -25.88 -7.66
N GLY A 89 -0.99 -27.02 -8.28
CA GLY A 89 -2.18 -27.82 -7.99
C GLY A 89 -2.21 -28.24 -6.53
N GLU A 90 -3.41 -28.28 -5.95
CA GLU A 90 -3.60 -28.61 -4.53
C GLU A 90 -3.48 -30.10 -4.22
N ASP A 91 -3.68 -30.95 -5.23
CA ASP A 91 -3.66 -32.39 -5.07
C ASP A 91 -2.21 -32.92 -5.03
N PRO A 92 -1.95 -34.04 -4.32
CA PRO A 92 -0.63 -34.65 -4.28
C PRO A 92 -0.13 -35.02 -5.69
N VAL A 93 1.14 -34.75 -5.96
CA VAL A 93 1.80 -35.18 -7.19
C VAL A 93 2.13 -36.68 -7.08
N GLU A 94 1.67 -37.48 -8.04
CA GLU A 94 1.91 -38.94 -8.07
C GLU A 94 3.40 -39.30 -8.22
N ASP A 95 4.14 -38.55 -9.04
CA ASP A 95 5.59 -38.67 -9.19
C ASP A 95 6.31 -37.39 -8.70
N PRO A 96 6.91 -37.41 -7.50
CA PRO A 96 7.65 -36.26 -6.97
C PRO A 96 8.82 -35.79 -7.86
N GLN A 97 9.38 -36.65 -8.73
CA GLN A 97 10.43 -36.26 -9.66
C GLN A 97 9.90 -35.46 -10.86
N ALA A 98 8.59 -35.50 -11.11
CA ALA A 98 7.95 -34.72 -12.15
C ALA A 98 7.74 -33.24 -11.76
N VAL A 99 7.95 -32.87 -10.50
CA VAL A 99 7.80 -31.50 -9.99
C VAL A 99 8.83 -30.58 -10.66
N ARG A 100 8.33 -29.58 -11.40
CA ARG A 100 9.15 -28.59 -12.11
C ARG A 100 9.24 -27.30 -11.30
N ARG A 101 10.20 -26.43 -11.66
CA ARG A 101 10.37 -25.07 -11.09
C ARG A 101 10.70 -25.03 -9.59
N ILE A 102 11.36 -26.08 -9.11
CA ILE A 102 11.97 -26.14 -7.77
C ILE A 102 13.00 -25.02 -7.64
N VAL A 103 12.98 -24.33 -6.49
CA VAL A 103 13.91 -23.25 -6.18
C VAL A 103 14.77 -23.63 -4.98
N THR A 104 16.06 -23.90 -5.22
CA THR A 104 17.07 -24.22 -4.18
C THR A 104 18.07 -23.08 -3.94
N ARG A 105 18.01 -22.01 -4.74
CA ARG A 105 18.97 -20.90 -4.73
C ARG A 105 18.26 -19.62 -4.28
N PRO A 106 18.38 -19.22 -3.01
CA PRO A 106 17.62 -18.10 -2.47
C PRO A 106 18.10 -16.78 -3.08
N ARG A 107 17.18 -15.83 -3.26
CA ARG A 107 17.52 -14.48 -3.73
C ARG A 107 17.89 -13.58 -2.55
N PRO A 108 19.08 -12.94 -2.55
CA PRO A 108 19.44 -11.97 -1.53
C PRO A 108 18.39 -10.85 -1.41
N GLY A 109 17.95 -10.57 -0.19
CA GLY A 109 16.91 -9.57 0.07
C GLY A 109 15.48 -10.03 -0.16
N HIS A 110 15.23 -11.26 -0.62
CA HIS A 110 13.90 -11.87 -0.64
C HIS A 110 13.63 -12.70 0.63
N ALA A 111 12.41 -13.22 0.76
CA ALA A 111 12.01 -14.08 1.87
C ALA A 111 12.54 -15.52 1.78
N ASP A 112 13.10 -15.92 0.64
CA ASP A 112 13.35 -17.31 0.24
C ASP A 112 14.05 -18.14 1.33
N LEU A 113 15.29 -17.78 1.70
CA LEU A 113 16.09 -18.53 2.66
C LEU A 113 15.46 -18.54 4.05
N ASN A 114 15.07 -17.36 4.55
CA ASN A 114 14.51 -17.23 5.89
C ASN A 114 13.18 -18.00 6.02
N GLY A 115 12.35 -17.98 4.97
CA GLY A 115 11.11 -18.74 4.91
C GLY A 115 11.37 -20.24 4.85
N ALA A 116 12.33 -20.71 4.03
CA ALA A 116 12.68 -22.12 3.96
C ALA A 116 13.19 -22.65 5.29
N LEU A 117 14.09 -21.91 5.94
CA LEU A 117 14.59 -22.27 7.28
C LEU A 117 13.46 -22.29 8.31
N LYS A 118 12.55 -21.31 8.28
CA LYS A 118 11.44 -21.21 9.23
C LYS A 118 10.41 -22.32 9.10
N TYR A 119 10.09 -22.72 7.86
CA TYR A 119 9.00 -23.66 7.57
C TYR A 119 9.48 -25.05 7.13
N GLY A 120 10.80 -25.28 7.11
CA GLY A 120 11.39 -26.57 6.74
C GLY A 120 11.27 -26.92 5.25
N HIS A 121 11.11 -25.92 4.37
CA HIS A 121 10.98 -26.16 2.94
C HIS A 121 12.35 -26.37 2.28
N ARG A 122 12.44 -27.41 1.44
CA ARG A 122 13.58 -27.65 0.52
C ARG A 122 13.33 -27.09 -0.88
N ASP A 123 12.06 -26.85 -1.21
CA ASP A 123 11.67 -26.03 -2.36
C ASP A 123 11.17 -24.66 -1.87
N MET A 124 11.93 -23.61 -2.16
CA MET A 124 11.59 -22.24 -1.80
C MET A 124 10.43 -21.66 -2.61
N ARG A 125 9.91 -22.37 -3.63
CA ARG A 125 8.66 -21.97 -4.29
C ARG A 125 7.51 -21.79 -3.30
N ASN A 126 7.43 -22.68 -2.31
CA ASN A 126 6.45 -22.60 -1.21
C ASN A 126 6.53 -21.29 -0.41
N VAL A 127 7.68 -20.61 -0.40
CA VAL A 127 7.87 -19.31 0.26
C VAL A 127 7.59 -18.16 -0.69
N LEU A 128 8.15 -18.21 -1.90
CA LEU A 128 8.10 -17.09 -2.84
C LEU A 128 6.69 -16.83 -3.36
N GLU A 129 5.85 -17.85 -3.47
CA GLU A 129 4.47 -17.73 -3.93
C GLU A 129 3.60 -16.86 -3.03
N ARG A 130 3.78 -16.96 -1.71
CA ARG A 130 3.04 -16.15 -0.73
C ARG A 130 3.73 -14.83 -0.40
N SER A 131 5.07 -14.80 -0.39
CA SER A 131 5.83 -13.56 -0.12
C SER A 131 5.93 -12.61 -1.31
N SER A 132 5.48 -13.04 -2.49
CA SER A 132 5.32 -12.21 -3.69
C SER A 132 4.42 -11.02 -3.43
N ALA A 133 4.77 -9.88 -4.02
CA ALA A 133 3.95 -8.66 -4.00
C ALA A 133 2.61 -8.82 -4.75
N ARG A 134 2.32 -9.96 -5.38
CA ARG A 134 0.99 -10.27 -5.93
C ARG A 134 -0.10 -10.17 -4.86
N GLU A 135 0.21 -10.53 -3.62
CA GLU A 135 -0.68 -10.39 -2.47
C GLU A 135 -1.18 -8.94 -2.29
N THR A 136 -0.42 -7.92 -2.70
CA THR A 136 -0.84 -6.52 -2.55
C THR A 136 -2.09 -6.17 -3.36
N ALA A 137 -2.47 -6.95 -4.38
CA ALA A 137 -3.77 -6.80 -5.03
C ALA A 137 -4.93 -7.07 -4.06
N ALA A 138 -4.80 -8.06 -3.17
CA ALA A 138 -5.77 -8.32 -2.11
C ALA A 138 -5.82 -7.18 -1.08
N ARG A 139 -4.66 -6.61 -0.72
CA ARG A 139 -4.59 -5.42 0.16
C ARG A 139 -5.22 -4.19 -0.47
N VAL A 140 -5.02 -3.97 -1.77
CA VAL A 140 -5.67 -2.88 -2.53
C VAL A 140 -7.18 -3.09 -2.58
N ALA A 141 -7.66 -4.33 -2.74
CA ALA A 141 -9.09 -4.61 -2.69
C ALA A 141 -9.72 -4.29 -1.32
N ALA A 142 -9.07 -4.69 -0.21
CA ALA A 142 -9.49 -4.29 1.14
C ALA A 142 -9.43 -2.76 1.34
N GLY A 143 -8.34 -2.14 0.92
CA GLY A 143 -8.14 -0.70 1.03
C GLY A 143 -9.11 0.09 0.16
N ALA A 144 -9.62 -0.45 -0.95
CA ALA A 144 -10.59 0.23 -1.80
C ALA A 144 -11.96 0.31 -1.12
N VAL A 145 -12.34 -0.72 -0.34
CA VAL A 145 -13.52 -0.66 0.54
C VAL A 145 -13.34 0.44 1.59
N ALA A 146 -12.17 0.51 2.22
CA ALA A 146 -11.86 1.56 3.18
C ALA A 146 -11.84 2.96 2.54
N LYS A 147 -11.24 3.10 1.37
CA LYS A 147 -11.18 4.37 0.62
C LYS A 147 -12.58 4.83 0.20
N LYS A 148 -13.47 3.90 -0.20
CA LYS A 148 -14.88 4.20 -0.46
C LYS A 148 -15.59 4.71 0.80
N LEU A 149 -15.38 4.06 1.95
CA LEU A 149 -15.90 4.54 3.24
C LEU A 149 -15.42 5.96 3.56
N LEU A 150 -14.12 6.22 3.42
CA LEU A 150 -13.53 7.53 3.71
C LEU A 150 -14.04 8.63 2.77
N ALA A 151 -14.18 8.33 1.47
CA ALA A 151 -14.70 9.28 0.50
C ALA A 151 -16.14 9.73 0.83
N GLU A 152 -16.99 8.84 1.33
CA GLU A 152 -18.36 9.17 1.76
C GLU A 152 -18.41 10.03 3.05
N LEU A 153 -17.27 10.16 3.74
CA LEU A 153 -17.04 10.99 4.94
C LEU A 153 -16.24 12.26 4.64
N ASP A 154 -16.07 12.61 3.36
CA ASP A 154 -15.28 13.75 2.89
C ASP A 154 -13.82 13.70 3.38
N ILE A 155 -13.22 12.50 3.31
CA ILE A 155 -11.81 12.23 3.58
C ILE A 155 -11.18 11.64 2.33
N HIS A 156 -10.16 12.31 1.82
CA HIS A 156 -9.58 12.02 0.51
C HIS A 156 -8.08 11.73 0.62
N LEU A 157 -7.61 10.76 -0.17
CA LEU A 157 -6.24 10.26 -0.12
C LEU A 157 -5.67 10.04 -1.51
N VAL A 158 -4.42 10.44 -1.70
CA VAL A 158 -3.66 10.25 -2.93
C VAL A 158 -2.22 9.81 -2.61
N GLY A 159 -1.77 8.76 -3.28
CA GLY A 159 -0.40 8.26 -3.26
C GLY A 159 0.36 8.60 -4.55
N TYR A 160 1.52 9.22 -4.38
CA TYR A 160 2.42 9.62 -5.47
C TYR A 160 3.90 9.37 -5.15
N THR A 161 4.73 9.41 -6.17
CA THR A 161 6.17 9.20 -6.09
C THR A 161 6.88 10.51 -5.73
N LYS A 162 7.83 10.44 -4.78
CA LYS A 162 8.70 11.55 -4.38
C LYS A 162 10.13 11.40 -4.91
N GLU A 163 10.60 10.16 -5.00
CA GLU A 163 11.98 9.88 -5.40
C GLU A 163 12.07 8.53 -6.10
N ILE A 164 12.85 8.44 -7.18
CA ILE A 164 13.31 7.16 -7.75
C ILE A 164 14.80 7.29 -8.05
N ALA A 165 15.61 6.31 -7.63
CA ALA A 165 17.06 6.29 -7.87
C ALA A 165 17.80 7.59 -7.46
N GLY A 166 17.38 8.25 -6.38
CA GLY A 166 18.00 9.50 -5.92
C GLY A 166 17.52 10.77 -6.62
N ILE A 167 16.73 10.64 -7.69
CA ILE A 167 16.11 11.77 -8.39
C ILE A 167 14.90 12.20 -7.58
N LYS A 168 14.96 13.39 -6.99
CA LYS A 168 13.92 13.92 -6.10
C LYS A 168 13.01 14.88 -6.83
N ALA A 169 11.71 14.69 -6.69
CA ALA A 169 10.70 15.63 -7.14
C ALA A 169 10.73 16.89 -6.26
N VAL A 170 10.55 18.07 -6.87
CA VAL A 170 10.28 19.29 -6.10
C VAL A 170 8.93 19.21 -5.37
N GLU A 171 8.76 20.03 -4.34
CA GLU A 171 7.51 20.12 -3.58
C GLU A 171 6.55 21.14 -4.21
N PHE A 172 5.27 20.78 -4.29
CA PHE A 172 4.18 21.67 -4.69
C PHE A 172 3.16 21.75 -3.55
N PRO A 173 3.46 22.45 -2.44
CA PRO A 173 2.57 22.52 -1.28
C PRO A 173 1.20 23.15 -1.56
N GLU A 174 1.12 23.99 -2.59
CA GLU A 174 -0.09 24.69 -3.01
C GLU A 174 -1.10 23.81 -3.74
N TYR A 175 -0.70 22.64 -4.25
CA TYR A 175 -1.61 21.76 -4.98
C TYR A 175 -2.73 21.23 -4.08
N THR A 176 -3.96 21.32 -4.58
CA THR A 176 -5.13 20.69 -3.95
C THR A 176 -5.06 19.17 -4.07
N TYR A 177 -5.91 18.46 -3.33
CA TYR A 177 -6.06 17.03 -3.51
C TYR A 177 -6.42 16.65 -4.97
N GLU A 178 -7.34 17.36 -5.60
CA GLU A 178 -7.77 17.07 -6.98
C GLU A 178 -6.62 17.23 -7.98
N GLU A 179 -5.79 18.26 -7.81
CA GLU A 179 -4.60 18.47 -8.63
C GLU A 179 -3.59 17.33 -8.43
N ARG A 180 -3.30 16.96 -7.18
CA ARG A 180 -2.41 15.82 -6.86
C ARG A 180 -2.93 14.51 -7.45
N ASP A 181 -4.22 14.23 -7.31
CA ASP A 181 -4.85 13.00 -7.83
C ASP A 181 -4.80 12.96 -9.36
N SER A 182 -5.15 14.06 -10.04
CA SER A 182 -5.15 14.14 -11.51
C SER A 182 -3.73 14.02 -12.08
N ILE A 183 -2.78 14.80 -11.56
CA ILE A 183 -1.38 14.81 -12.05
C ILE A 183 -0.71 13.45 -11.80
N SER A 184 -0.89 12.87 -10.60
CA SER A 184 -0.29 11.57 -10.28
C SER A 184 -0.85 10.44 -11.16
N LYS A 185 -2.13 10.46 -11.52
CA LYS A 185 -2.73 9.48 -12.45
C LYS A 185 -2.29 9.66 -13.90
N ALA A 186 -2.00 10.89 -14.31
CA ALA A 186 -1.51 11.20 -15.66
C ALA A 186 -0.02 10.84 -15.84
N SER A 187 0.76 10.87 -14.76
CA SER A 187 2.19 10.57 -14.77
C SER A 187 2.47 9.06 -14.84
N SER A 188 3.33 8.64 -15.78
CA SER A 188 3.75 7.24 -15.94
C SER A 188 4.47 6.67 -14.71
N VAL A 189 5.09 7.53 -13.92
CA VAL A 189 5.79 7.19 -12.67
C VAL A 189 5.06 7.72 -11.43
N ARG A 190 3.83 8.22 -11.58
CA ARG A 190 3.01 8.83 -10.52
C ARG A 190 3.71 9.97 -9.78
N CYS A 191 4.58 10.71 -10.45
CA CYS A 191 5.29 11.86 -9.88
C CYS A 191 4.52 13.15 -10.20
N LEU A 192 4.45 14.07 -9.23
CA LEU A 192 3.79 15.37 -9.40
C LEU A 192 4.66 16.38 -10.16
N ASP A 193 5.98 16.20 -10.09
CA ASP A 193 6.97 16.98 -10.82
C ASP A 193 7.19 16.38 -12.22
N PRO A 194 6.83 17.08 -13.31
CA PRO A 194 6.99 16.56 -14.66
C PRO A 194 8.46 16.44 -15.09
N GLU A 195 9.35 17.34 -14.62
CA GLU A 195 10.77 17.28 -14.96
C GLU A 195 11.44 16.10 -14.28
N ALA A 196 11.19 15.94 -12.97
CA ALA A 196 11.68 14.77 -12.25
C ALA A 196 11.05 13.47 -12.80
N ALA A 197 9.79 13.50 -13.23
CA ALA A 197 9.12 12.32 -13.81
C ALA A 197 9.84 11.80 -15.07
N GLU A 198 10.30 12.70 -15.95
CA GLU A 198 11.08 12.34 -17.14
C GLU A 198 12.42 11.71 -16.74
N GLN A 199 13.17 12.36 -15.85
CA GLN A 199 14.45 11.84 -15.35
C GLN A 199 14.30 10.47 -14.65
N MET A 200 13.26 10.30 -13.83
CA MET A 200 12.94 9.02 -13.18
C MET A 200 12.62 7.94 -14.22
N THR A 201 11.90 8.28 -15.29
CA THR A 201 11.57 7.35 -16.38
C THR A 201 12.82 6.87 -17.10
N GLU A 202 13.74 7.79 -17.41
CA GLU A 202 15.04 7.45 -18.02
C GLU A 202 15.88 6.54 -17.12
N ALA A 203 15.91 6.83 -15.80
CA ALA A 203 16.62 5.99 -14.83
C ALA A 203 16.05 4.57 -14.76
N ILE A 204 14.71 4.41 -14.84
CA ILE A 204 14.04 3.10 -14.89
C ILE A 204 14.44 2.33 -16.15
N ASP A 205 14.49 3.00 -17.30
CA ASP A 205 14.90 2.38 -18.57
C ASP A 205 16.36 1.98 -18.57
N GLN A 206 17.23 2.81 -17.98
CA GLN A 206 18.65 2.49 -17.84
C GLN A 206 18.86 1.29 -16.91
N ALA A 207 18.23 1.27 -15.73
CA ALA A 207 18.29 0.12 -14.82
C ALA A 207 17.83 -1.18 -15.50
N LYS A 208 16.76 -1.11 -16.31
CA LYS A 208 16.28 -2.25 -17.09
C LYS A 208 17.30 -2.75 -18.12
N LYS A 209 17.93 -1.83 -18.88
CA LYS A 209 19.00 -2.18 -19.84
C LYS A 209 20.19 -2.83 -19.14
N ASP A 210 20.51 -2.36 -17.94
CA ASP A 210 21.62 -2.86 -17.15
C ASP A 210 21.29 -4.18 -16.44
N GLY A 211 20.04 -4.63 -16.47
CA GLY A 211 19.59 -5.83 -15.78
C GLY A 211 19.54 -5.68 -14.25
N ASP A 212 19.44 -4.44 -13.78
CA ASP A 212 19.37 -4.05 -12.38
C ASP A 212 17.94 -3.61 -11.99
N SER A 213 17.74 -3.23 -10.73
CA SER A 213 16.49 -2.65 -10.24
C SER A 213 16.74 -1.46 -9.34
N ILE A 214 15.75 -0.59 -9.23
CA ILE A 214 15.83 0.64 -8.43
C ILE A 214 14.63 0.77 -7.49
N GLY A 215 14.86 1.45 -6.38
CA GLY A 215 13.87 1.77 -5.36
C GLY A 215 13.57 3.27 -5.35
N GLY A 216 12.92 3.72 -4.29
CA GLY A 216 12.49 5.10 -4.19
C GLY A 216 11.69 5.43 -2.93
N VAL A 217 11.15 6.63 -2.92
CA VAL A 217 10.29 7.16 -1.86
C VAL A 217 8.93 7.50 -2.46
N VAL A 218 7.88 7.07 -1.77
CA VAL A 218 6.49 7.41 -2.10
C VAL A 218 5.89 8.22 -0.95
N GLU A 219 4.90 9.04 -1.25
CA GLU A 219 4.16 9.84 -0.28
C GLU A 219 2.66 9.59 -0.43
N VAL A 220 1.97 9.47 0.70
CA VAL A 220 0.52 9.50 0.79
C VAL A 220 0.12 10.79 1.48
N TYR A 221 -0.68 11.57 0.79
CA TYR A 221 -1.33 12.78 1.30
C TYR A 221 -2.79 12.46 1.62
N VAL A 222 -3.25 12.87 2.80
CA VAL A 222 -4.65 12.71 3.25
C VAL A 222 -5.20 14.03 3.71
N GLU A 223 -6.38 14.40 3.24
CA GLU A 223 -7.08 15.60 3.72
C GLU A 223 -8.52 15.29 4.15
N GLY A 224 -9.13 16.25 4.84
CA GLY A 224 -10.49 16.14 5.36
C GLY A 224 -10.62 15.39 6.69
N LEU A 225 -9.51 14.91 7.27
CA LEU A 225 -9.56 14.29 8.60
C LEU A 225 -9.87 15.31 9.70
N PRO A 226 -10.85 15.08 10.58
CA PRO A 226 -11.04 15.92 11.76
C PRO A 226 -9.84 15.76 12.72
N ALA A 227 -9.60 16.77 13.55
CA ALA A 227 -8.63 16.68 14.64
C ALA A 227 -9.08 15.62 15.67
N GLY A 228 -8.13 14.97 16.35
CA GLY A 228 -8.41 14.06 17.47
C GLY A 228 -8.64 12.59 17.14
N ILE A 229 -8.38 12.15 15.91
CA ILE A 229 -8.37 10.72 15.54
C ILE A 229 -7.06 10.08 15.98
N GLY A 230 -7.14 8.96 16.69
CA GLY A 230 -6.01 8.32 17.37
C GLY A 230 -5.99 8.64 18.87
N SER A 231 -4.92 8.28 19.58
CA SER A 231 -4.81 8.64 21.00
C SER A 231 -3.38 8.62 21.53
N TYR A 232 -3.05 9.58 22.40
CA TYR A 232 -1.79 9.63 23.13
C TYR A 232 -1.75 8.73 24.38
N VAL A 233 -2.92 8.24 24.84
CA VAL A 233 -3.07 7.63 26.17
C VAL A 233 -2.31 6.31 26.32
N HIS A 234 -2.04 5.61 25.21
CA HIS A 234 -1.26 4.38 25.20
C HIS A 234 -0.56 4.23 23.84
N TYR A 235 0.62 3.59 23.82
CA TYR A 235 1.52 3.63 22.66
C TYR A 235 0.93 3.00 21.39
N ASP A 236 0.13 1.95 21.53
CA ASP A 236 -0.51 1.21 20.44
C ASP A 236 -1.80 1.87 19.92
N ARG A 237 -2.29 2.91 20.61
CA ARG A 237 -3.41 3.74 20.16
C ARG A 237 -2.97 4.96 19.37
N LYS A 238 -1.66 5.24 19.32
CA LYS A 238 -1.10 6.33 18.53
C LYS A 238 -1.21 6.01 17.04
N LEU A 239 -1.80 6.93 16.27
CA LEU A 239 -2.12 6.70 14.87
C LEU A 239 -0.86 6.62 13.98
N ASP A 240 0.15 7.45 14.26
CA ASP A 240 1.48 7.36 13.62
C ASP A 240 2.10 5.97 13.81
N GLY A 241 2.09 5.41 15.03
CA GLY A 241 2.63 4.07 15.30
C GLY A 241 1.91 2.97 14.51
N ARG A 242 0.59 3.06 14.39
CA ARG A 242 -0.24 2.12 13.62
C ARG A 242 0.03 2.23 12.12
N ILE A 243 -0.01 3.46 11.58
CA ILE A 243 0.29 3.72 10.17
C ILE A 243 1.71 3.28 9.84
N ALA A 244 2.70 3.57 10.68
CA ALA A 244 4.08 3.17 10.47
C ALA A 244 4.21 1.63 10.38
N GLY A 245 3.57 0.89 11.29
CA GLY A 245 3.53 -0.57 11.23
C GLY A 245 2.88 -1.10 9.96
N ALA A 246 1.76 -0.50 9.55
CA ALA A 246 1.03 -0.89 8.34
C ALA A 246 1.83 -0.61 7.07
N VAL A 247 2.46 0.56 6.94
CA VAL A 247 3.29 0.93 5.79
C VAL A 247 4.56 0.08 5.73
N ALA A 248 5.25 -0.11 6.87
CA ALA A 248 6.45 -0.96 6.95
C ALA A 248 6.17 -2.44 6.63
N SER A 249 4.90 -2.89 6.76
CA SER A 249 4.50 -4.24 6.38
C SER A 249 4.36 -4.46 4.87
N ILE A 250 4.38 -3.40 4.06
CA ILE A 250 4.30 -3.51 2.60
C ILE A 250 5.61 -4.13 2.07
N ASN A 251 5.50 -5.03 1.09
CA ASN A 251 6.65 -5.68 0.49
C ASN A 251 7.68 -4.63 0.02
N ALA A 252 8.95 -4.87 0.35
CA ALA A 252 10.09 -4.00 0.06
C ALA A 252 10.17 -2.66 0.82
N PHE A 253 9.19 -2.28 1.66
CA PHE A 253 9.31 -1.07 2.46
C PHE A 253 10.33 -1.25 3.60
N LYS A 254 11.18 -0.24 3.80
CA LYS A 254 12.29 -0.26 4.77
C LYS A 254 12.33 0.94 5.70
N GLY A 255 11.49 1.94 5.49
CA GLY A 255 11.39 3.13 6.33
C GLY A 255 10.05 3.82 6.14
N VAL A 256 9.62 4.52 7.18
CA VAL A 256 8.41 5.35 7.19
C VAL A 256 8.74 6.65 7.91
N GLU A 257 8.25 7.77 7.40
CA GLU A 257 8.38 9.08 8.04
C GLU A 257 7.10 9.90 7.87
N PHE A 258 6.89 10.90 8.74
CA PHE A 258 5.70 11.76 8.75
C PHE A 258 6.11 13.22 8.62
N GLY A 259 5.41 13.99 7.78
CA GLY A 259 5.74 15.39 7.50
C GLY A 259 7.17 15.55 7.00
N ILE A 260 7.96 16.43 7.62
CA ILE A 260 9.39 16.61 7.30
C ILE A 260 10.26 15.42 7.75
N GLY A 261 9.71 14.52 8.57
CA GLY A 261 10.30 13.21 8.82
C GLY A 261 11.70 13.26 9.45
N PHE A 262 12.64 12.54 8.85
CA PHE A 262 14.02 12.48 9.32
C PHE A 262 14.76 13.84 9.27
N GLU A 263 14.23 14.84 8.54
CA GLU A 263 14.77 16.20 8.56
C GLU A 263 14.61 16.87 9.93
N ALA A 264 13.55 16.55 10.68
CA ALA A 264 13.29 17.13 12.00
C ALA A 264 14.46 16.92 12.98
N ALA A 265 15.24 15.84 12.82
CA ALA A 265 16.41 15.55 13.65
C ALA A 265 17.59 16.52 13.42
N ARG A 266 17.52 17.35 12.37
CA ARG A 266 18.58 18.29 11.98
C ARG A 266 18.22 19.74 12.28
N LEU A 267 17.01 19.99 12.77
CA LEU A 267 16.45 21.32 12.96
C LEU A 267 16.19 21.59 14.46
N PRO A 268 16.34 22.85 14.93
CA PRO A 268 15.89 23.24 16.25
C PRO A 268 14.36 23.21 16.34
N GLY A 269 13.80 23.02 17.54
CA GLY A 269 12.35 22.96 17.75
C GLY A 269 11.58 24.17 17.19
N SER A 270 12.18 25.36 17.19
CA SER A 270 11.61 26.58 16.59
C SER A 270 11.38 26.51 15.08
N GLN A 271 11.99 25.54 14.39
CA GLN A 271 11.83 25.28 12.96
C GLN A 271 11.10 23.96 12.67
N VAL A 272 10.71 23.20 13.69
CA VAL A 272 10.04 21.90 13.56
C VAL A 272 8.56 21.98 13.91
N HIS A 273 8.22 22.68 14.98
CA HIS A 273 6.85 22.70 15.47
C HIS A 273 5.94 23.59 14.62
N ASP A 274 4.66 23.22 14.59
CA ASP A 274 3.62 23.92 13.85
C ASP A 274 2.87 24.87 14.79
N GLU A 275 2.99 26.18 14.55
CA GLU A 275 2.33 27.19 15.41
C GLU A 275 0.80 27.07 15.33
N ILE A 276 0.15 27.19 16.49
CA ILE A 276 -1.31 27.13 16.62
C ILE A 276 -1.91 28.51 16.34
N ALA A 277 -3.00 28.54 15.57
CA ALA A 277 -3.82 29.71 15.33
C ALA A 277 -5.31 29.35 15.43
N TRP A 278 -6.17 30.36 15.46
CA TRP A 278 -7.62 30.19 15.57
C TRP A 278 -8.33 31.28 14.77
N ASP A 279 -9.41 30.91 14.10
CA ASP A 279 -10.37 31.86 13.53
C ASP A 279 -11.81 31.41 13.75
N LYS A 280 -12.74 32.37 13.73
CA LYS A 280 -14.15 32.15 14.07
C LYS A 280 -14.86 31.17 13.13
N GLU A 281 -14.42 31.05 11.89
CA GLU A 281 -15.06 30.21 10.89
C GLU A 281 -14.52 28.77 10.96
N LYS A 282 -13.20 28.61 11.04
CA LYS A 282 -12.51 27.30 10.97
C LYS A 282 -12.24 26.66 12.33
N GLY A 283 -12.24 27.41 13.42
CA GLY A 283 -11.77 26.95 14.73
C GLY A 283 -10.23 26.96 14.81
N TYR A 284 -9.65 26.04 15.59
CA TYR A 284 -8.20 25.91 15.72
C TYR A 284 -7.56 25.27 14.49
N TYR A 285 -6.43 25.82 14.04
CA TYR A 285 -5.62 25.31 12.94
C TYR A 285 -4.12 25.51 13.18
N ARG A 286 -3.27 25.02 12.29
CA ARG A 286 -1.80 25.19 12.33
C ARG A 286 -1.33 26.06 11.17
N LYS A 287 -0.35 26.93 11.42
CA LYS A 287 0.21 27.82 10.37
C LYS A 287 1.12 27.10 9.38
N THR A 288 1.68 25.96 9.78
CA THR A 288 2.53 25.08 8.97
C THR A 288 2.10 23.62 9.19
N ASN A 289 2.64 22.68 8.40
CA ASN A 289 2.34 21.26 8.53
C ASN A 289 3.59 20.39 8.53
N ARG A 290 4.62 20.81 9.27
CA ARG A 290 5.91 20.12 9.35
C ARG A 290 5.80 18.77 10.03
N LEU A 291 4.89 18.62 10.99
CA LEU A 291 4.61 17.36 11.68
C LEU A 291 3.72 16.41 10.87
N GLY A 292 3.27 16.82 9.67
CA GLY A 292 2.50 15.96 8.77
C GLY A 292 1.15 15.55 9.33
N GLY A 293 0.46 16.49 9.98
CA GLY A 293 -0.91 16.35 10.47
C GLY A 293 -1.07 15.54 11.75
N LEU A 294 0.03 15.22 12.46
CA LEU A 294 0.01 14.43 13.69
C LEU A 294 0.70 15.14 14.85
N GLU A 295 0.05 15.19 16.01
CA GLU A 295 0.62 15.64 17.29
C GLU A 295 0.24 14.62 18.37
N GLY A 296 1.22 14.13 19.13
CA GLY A 296 0.97 13.16 20.21
C GLY A 296 0.36 11.83 19.74
N GLY A 297 0.45 11.49 18.46
CA GLY A 297 -0.19 10.31 17.87
C GLY A 297 -1.67 10.50 17.50
N MET A 298 -2.14 11.75 17.39
CA MET A 298 -3.50 12.10 16.98
C MET A 298 -3.48 13.07 15.80
N THR A 299 -4.54 13.03 14.98
CA THR A 299 -4.72 13.99 13.88
C THR A 299 -4.88 15.42 14.42
N THR A 300 -4.32 16.40 13.72
CA THR A 300 -4.43 17.83 14.07
C THR A 300 -5.52 18.55 13.27
N GLY A 301 -6.14 17.89 12.30
CA GLY A 301 -7.01 18.52 11.30
C GLY A 301 -6.26 19.01 10.07
N MET A 302 -4.94 19.14 10.14
CA MET A 302 -4.09 19.39 8.96
C MET A 302 -3.96 18.11 8.13
N PRO A 303 -3.60 18.21 6.85
CA PRO A 303 -3.39 17.03 6.02
C PRO A 303 -2.35 16.07 6.61
N LEU A 304 -2.61 14.76 6.55
CA LEU A 304 -1.58 13.77 6.88
C LEU A 304 -0.60 13.65 5.72
N ILE A 305 0.69 13.69 6.04
CA ILE A 305 1.77 13.51 5.06
C ILE A 305 2.62 12.34 5.54
N ILE A 306 2.58 11.23 4.79
CA ILE A 306 3.23 9.98 5.19
C ILE A 306 4.12 9.54 4.04
N LYS A 307 5.43 9.38 4.28
CA LYS A 307 6.40 8.92 3.29
C LYS A 307 6.88 7.51 3.62
N GLY A 308 7.06 6.71 2.59
CA GLY A 308 7.54 5.33 2.69
C GLY A 308 8.70 5.06 1.74
N VAL A 309 9.74 4.40 2.27
CA VAL A 309 10.96 4.07 1.51
C VAL A 309 10.86 2.64 0.99
N MET A 310 10.76 2.48 -0.31
CA MET A 310 10.78 1.18 -0.99
C MET A 310 12.20 0.87 -1.46
N LYS A 311 12.78 -0.22 -0.96
CA LYS A 311 14.07 -0.71 -1.48
C LYS A 311 13.91 -1.26 -2.92
N PRO A 312 15.00 -1.37 -3.69
CA PRO A 312 14.98 -2.04 -4.99
C PRO A 312 14.45 -3.49 -4.93
N ILE A 313 13.89 -3.96 -6.05
CA ILE A 313 13.31 -5.31 -6.12
C ILE A 313 14.43 -6.36 -6.02
N PRO A 314 14.32 -7.38 -5.15
CA PRO A 314 15.43 -8.31 -4.90
C PRO A 314 15.89 -9.15 -6.10
N THR A 315 15.02 -9.36 -7.09
CA THR A 315 15.33 -10.18 -8.26
C THR A 315 15.92 -9.32 -9.38
N LEU A 316 17.21 -9.51 -9.65
CA LEU A 316 17.95 -8.84 -10.73
C LEU A 316 18.12 -9.78 -11.93
N TYR A 317 18.14 -9.25 -13.15
CA TYR A 317 18.50 -10.02 -14.35
C TYR A 317 20.02 -10.32 -14.41
N LYS A 318 20.82 -9.49 -13.75
CA LYS A 318 22.20 -9.81 -13.35
C LYS A 318 22.19 -10.27 -11.89
N PRO A 319 22.00 -11.57 -11.63
CA PRO A 319 21.78 -12.07 -10.28
C PRO A 319 23.00 -11.87 -9.37
N LEU A 320 22.73 -11.59 -8.11
CA LEU A 320 23.75 -11.57 -7.05
C LEU A 320 24.21 -12.99 -6.70
N GLN A 321 25.38 -13.08 -6.07
CA GLN A 321 25.86 -14.34 -5.49
C GLN A 321 24.94 -14.83 -4.37
N SER A 322 24.78 -16.15 -4.31
CA SER A 322 23.96 -16.90 -3.38
C SER A 322 24.63 -18.26 -3.12
N VAL A 323 23.93 -19.15 -2.42
CA VAL A 323 24.38 -20.50 -2.09
C VAL A 323 23.23 -21.47 -2.37
N ASP A 324 23.52 -22.57 -3.04
CA ASP A 324 22.52 -23.64 -3.20
C ASP A 324 22.30 -24.34 -1.86
N ILE A 325 21.04 -24.42 -1.40
CA ILE A 325 20.73 -24.98 -0.09
C ILE A 325 20.95 -26.50 -0.02
N GLU A 326 21.02 -27.20 -1.14
CA GLU A 326 21.27 -28.64 -1.19
C GLU A 326 22.77 -28.92 -1.16
N THR A 327 23.53 -28.32 -2.09
CA THR A 327 24.96 -28.64 -2.27
C THR A 327 25.89 -27.80 -1.39
N LYS A 328 25.41 -26.66 -0.88
CA LYS A 328 26.21 -25.65 -0.15
C LYS A 328 27.26 -24.93 -1.00
N GLU A 329 27.26 -25.13 -2.30
CA GLU A 329 28.18 -24.46 -3.22
C GLU A 329 27.71 -23.03 -3.56
N PRO A 330 28.64 -22.08 -3.75
CA PRO A 330 28.31 -20.75 -4.26
C PRO A 330 27.66 -20.83 -5.64
N PHE A 331 26.57 -20.07 -5.83
CA PHE A 331 25.85 -20.03 -7.10
C PHE A 331 25.17 -18.67 -7.30
N ASN A 332 24.82 -18.31 -8.54
CA ASN A 332 24.04 -17.09 -8.80
C ASN A 332 22.56 -17.27 -8.41
N ALA A 333 21.97 -16.29 -7.73
CA ALA A 333 20.56 -16.34 -7.33
C ALA A 333 19.60 -16.68 -8.49
N SER A 334 18.47 -17.32 -8.18
CA SER A 334 17.46 -17.63 -9.20
C SER A 334 16.88 -16.35 -9.81
N ILE A 335 16.73 -16.35 -11.14
CA ILE A 335 16.08 -15.26 -11.86
C ILE A 335 14.61 -15.63 -12.03
N GLU A 336 13.75 -14.91 -11.32
CA GLU A 336 12.31 -14.91 -11.55
C GLU A 336 11.93 -13.68 -12.39
N ARG A 337 10.76 -13.69 -13.02
CA ARG A 337 10.27 -12.50 -13.75
C ARG A 337 10.07 -11.34 -12.76
N SER A 338 10.77 -10.24 -12.96
CA SER A 338 10.68 -9.04 -12.12
C SER A 338 10.61 -7.74 -12.92
N ASP A 339 10.04 -6.74 -12.27
CA ASP A 339 9.99 -5.35 -12.72
C ASP A 339 11.37 -4.69 -12.46
N SER A 340 11.77 -3.69 -13.26
CA SER A 340 12.98 -2.90 -12.97
C SER A 340 12.73 -1.84 -11.90
N CYS A 341 11.48 -1.38 -11.77
CA CYS A 341 11.01 -0.49 -10.72
C CYS A 341 9.51 -0.73 -10.49
N ALA A 342 9.08 -0.74 -9.24
CA ALA A 342 7.67 -0.81 -8.87
C ALA A 342 7.25 0.29 -7.88
N VAL A 343 8.06 1.34 -7.73
CA VAL A 343 7.78 2.50 -6.86
C VAL A 343 6.42 3.14 -7.18
N PRO A 344 6.01 3.35 -8.44
CA PRO A 344 4.69 3.93 -8.74
C PRO A 344 3.54 3.05 -8.25
N ALA A 345 3.62 1.73 -8.48
CA ALA A 345 2.60 0.80 -7.98
C ALA A 345 2.61 0.72 -6.44
N ALA A 346 3.78 0.84 -5.81
CA ALA A 346 3.93 0.87 -4.37
C ALA A 346 3.30 2.11 -3.73
N ALA A 347 3.32 3.27 -4.39
CA ALA A 347 2.61 4.47 -3.94
C ALA A 347 1.10 4.20 -3.82
N LEU A 348 0.52 3.54 -4.82
CA LEU A 348 -0.89 3.17 -4.79
C LEU A 348 -1.20 2.12 -3.72
N VAL A 349 -0.33 1.10 -3.56
CA VAL A 349 -0.50 0.11 -2.48
C VAL A 349 -0.46 0.80 -1.11
N MET A 350 0.49 1.71 -0.90
CA MET A 350 0.61 2.46 0.35
C MET A 350 -0.63 3.32 0.62
N GLU A 351 -1.17 4.01 -0.39
CA GLU A 351 -2.41 4.79 -0.30
C GLU A 351 -3.57 3.95 0.27
N HIS A 352 -3.74 2.73 -0.23
CA HIS A 352 -4.81 1.82 0.18
C HIS A 352 -4.58 1.22 1.58
N VAL A 353 -3.32 0.97 1.94
CA VAL A 353 -2.94 0.51 3.29
C VAL A 353 -3.18 1.60 4.33
N VAL A 354 -2.82 2.84 4.02
CA VAL A 354 -3.07 4.01 4.86
C VAL A 354 -4.58 4.27 5.01
N ALA A 355 -5.33 4.21 3.91
CA ALA A 355 -6.79 4.33 3.93
C ALA A 355 -7.44 3.31 4.88
N PHE A 356 -6.96 2.06 4.87
CA PHE A 356 -7.48 1.03 5.77
C PHE A 356 -7.24 1.35 7.25
N GLU A 357 -6.03 1.79 7.63
CA GLU A 357 -5.74 2.13 9.02
C GLU A 357 -6.51 3.37 9.51
N ILE A 358 -6.71 4.36 8.65
CA ILE A 358 -7.49 5.55 8.97
C ILE A 358 -8.97 5.18 9.15
N ALA A 359 -9.55 4.44 8.20
CA ALA A 359 -10.92 3.96 8.33
C ALA A 359 -11.09 3.12 9.61
N LYS A 360 -10.13 2.24 9.91
CA LYS A 360 -10.16 1.45 11.15
C LYS A 360 -10.14 2.33 12.40
N ALA A 361 -9.28 3.35 12.46
CA ALA A 361 -9.21 4.29 13.59
C ALA A 361 -10.51 5.09 13.78
N ILE A 362 -11.15 5.51 12.68
CA ILE A 362 -12.45 6.19 12.71
C ILE A 362 -13.52 5.27 13.29
N LEU A 363 -13.62 4.02 12.82
CA LEU A 363 -14.62 3.07 13.30
C LEU A 363 -14.39 2.69 14.78
N GLU A 364 -13.16 2.74 15.29
CA GLU A 364 -12.89 2.53 16.72
C GLU A 364 -13.39 3.69 17.61
N GLN A 365 -13.50 4.90 17.05
CA GLN A 365 -13.86 6.10 17.80
C GLN A 365 -15.36 6.41 17.74
N PHE A 366 -16.01 6.13 16.61
CA PHE A 366 -17.41 6.53 16.36
C PHE A 366 -18.37 5.33 16.27
N PRO A 367 -19.68 5.54 16.55
CA PRO A 367 -20.70 4.52 16.31
C PRO A 367 -20.72 4.12 14.82
N HIS A 368 -20.66 2.82 14.54
CA HIS A 368 -20.39 2.37 13.16
C HIS A 368 -21.11 1.10 12.71
N ASP A 369 -22.16 0.65 13.39
CA ASP A 369 -22.95 -0.49 12.88
C ASP A 369 -23.65 -0.13 11.56
N GLN A 370 -24.08 1.13 11.43
CA GLN A 370 -24.78 1.66 10.25
C GLN A 370 -24.04 2.88 9.71
N PHE A 371 -23.77 2.89 8.41
CA PHE A 371 -23.03 3.96 7.76
C PHE A 371 -23.66 5.36 7.94
N PRO A 372 -24.99 5.54 7.81
CA PRO A 372 -25.62 6.84 8.06
C PRO A 372 -25.37 7.37 9.48
N LYS A 373 -25.32 6.49 10.49
CA LYS A 373 -25.08 6.87 11.89
C LYS A 373 -23.62 7.24 12.14
N LEU A 374 -22.70 6.55 11.48
CA LEU A 374 -21.29 6.93 11.45
C LEU A 374 -21.10 8.32 10.85
N LYS A 375 -21.74 8.59 9.71
CA LYS A 375 -21.65 9.87 9.02
C LYS A 375 -22.16 11.02 9.90
N GLU A 376 -23.36 10.86 10.48
CA GLU A 376 -23.94 11.82 11.42
C GLU A 376 -23.02 12.08 12.63
N ALA A 377 -22.42 11.04 13.22
CA ALA A 377 -21.52 11.19 14.36
C ALA A 377 -20.25 11.99 14.01
N ILE A 378 -19.70 11.79 12.82
CA ILE A 378 -18.51 12.51 12.35
C ILE A 378 -18.84 13.97 12.01
N GLU A 379 -19.98 14.24 11.39
CA GLU A 379 -20.46 15.60 11.13
C GLU A 379 -20.65 16.38 12.44
N ASN A 380 -21.28 15.76 13.44
CA ASN A 380 -21.44 16.35 14.78
C ASN A 380 -20.08 16.61 15.45
N TYR A 381 -19.14 15.67 15.34
CA TYR A 381 -17.80 15.84 15.90
C TYR A 381 -17.01 16.96 15.22
N ARG A 382 -17.14 17.11 13.90
CA ARG A 382 -16.55 18.23 13.15
C ARG A 382 -17.08 19.58 13.66
N GLU A 383 -18.37 19.67 13.96
CA GLU A 383 -18.95 20.89 14.53
C GLU A 383 -18.48 21.12 15.96
N GLU A 384 -18.44 20.08 16.79
CA GLU A 384 -17.95 20.16 18.18
C GLU A 384 -16.52 20.72 18.25
N ILE A 385 -15.60 20.20 17.44
CA ILE A 385 -14.20 20.68 17.44
C ILE A 385 -14.06 22.08 16.83
N ARG A 386 -14.96 22.48 15.92
CA ARG A 386 -14.94 23.81 15.30
C ARG A 386 -15.32 24.90 16.30
N VAL A 387 -16.23 24.59 17.24
CA VAL A 387 -16.75 25.53 18.25
C VAL A 387 -16.13 25.39 19.63
N PHE A 388 -15.18 24.47 19.82
CA PHE A 388 -14.37 24.31 21.03
C PHE A 388 -13.53 25.56 21.32
#